data_AF-A0A180EJA7-F1
#
_entry.id   AF-A0A180EJA7-F1
#
_cell.length_a   1.000
_cell.length_b   1.000
_cell.length_c   1.000
_cell.angle_alpha   90.00
_cell.angle_beta   90.00
_cell.angle_gamma   90.00
#
_symmetry.space_group_name_H-M   'P 1'
#
loop_
_entity.id
_entity.type
_entity.pdbx_description
1 polymer ?
#
loop_
_entity_poly.entity_id
_entity_poly.type
_entity_poly.pdbx_seq_one_letter_code
_entity_poly.pdbx_strand_id
1 'polypeptide(L)'
;MDYTTPTIMVSARIAHYKFEDARATNWSIVVIHVLMAALLLVPDDVQLATFGRGHLCLLIALMFSVAQYYYDWLNQSINYAIIGFYLALLVFDFLTFGVPDVLLPISGTGPPSKGFMLVMVVYALPTVYVGLRVVAVGQLIYLVITRSKLR
;
A
#
# COMPACT_ATOMS: atom_id res chain seq x y z
N MET A 1 12.47 26.06 41.30
CA MET A 1 11.36 25.75 40.37
C MET A 1 11.87 24.70 39.41
N ASP A 2 11.26 23.52 39.43
CA ASP A 2 11.69 22.39 38.61
C ASP A 2 11.11 22.54 37.20
N TYR A 3 11.92 23.04 36.28
CA TYR A 3 11.52 23.27 34.88
C TYR A 3 11.51 21.98 34.04
N THR A 4 11.82 20.83 34.63
CA THR A 4 11.91 19.54 33.93
C THR A 4 10.52 18.93 33.65
N THR A 5 9.54 19.16 34.52
CA THR A 5 8.19 18.60 34.39
C THR A 5 7.43 19.07 33.14
N PRO A 6 7.39 20.38 32.78
CA PRO A 6 6.64 20.82 31.60
C PRO A 6 7.27 20.37 30.28
N THR A 7 8.60 20.28 30.17
CA THR A 7 9.28 19.89 28.93
C THR A 7 9.06 18.41 28.59
N ILE A 8 9.07 17.54 29.61
CA ILE A 8 8.81 16.10 29.45
C ILE A 8 7.37 15.87 28.96
N MET A 9 6.38 16.57 29.54
CA MET A 9 4.97 16.44 29.14
C MET A 9 4.72 16.89 27.70
N VAL A 10 5.36 17.99 27.26
CA VAL A 10 5.23 18.48 25.88
C VAL A 10 5.82 17.48 24.89
N SER A 11 6.99 16.90 25.19
CA SER A 11 7.66 15.93 24.30
C SER A 11 6.83 14.65 24.12
N ALA A 12 6.29 14.09 25.21
CA ALA A 12 5.42 12.91 25.16
C ALA A 12 4.15 13.15 24.33
N ARG A 13 3.54 14.32 24.48
CA ARG A 13 2.34 14.70 23.70
C ARG A 13 2.65 14.82 22.21
N ILE A 14 3.78 15.42 21.84
CA ILE A 14 4.21 15.53 20.44
C ILE A 14 4.45 14.14 19.84
N ALA A 15 5.08 13.23 20.59
CA ALA A 15 5.31 11.86 20.13
C ALA A 15 4.00 11.12 19.86
N HIS A 16 3.01 11.27 20.75
CA HIS A 16 1.67 10.70 20.56
C HIS A 16 0.97 11.23 19.30
N TYR A 17 0.98 12.55 19.07
CA TYR A 17 0.38 13.11 17.85
C TYR A 17 1.04 12.58 16.57
N LYS A 18 2.38 12.49 16.55
CA LYS A 18 3.10 11.93 15.39
C LYS A 18 2.71 10.48 15.12
N PHE A 19 2.48 9.69 16.17
CA PHE A 19 2.04 8.31 16.02
C PHE A 19 0.62 8.22 15.46
N GLU A 20 -0.31 9.05 15.96
CA GLU A 20 -1.69 9.10 15.45
C GLU A 20 -1.73 9.50 13.96
N ASP A 21 -0.91 10.47 13.55
CA ASP A 21 -0.78 10.89 12.14
C ASP A 21 -0.20 9.77 11.27
N ALA A 22 0.83 9.07 11.76
CA ALA A 22 1.40 7.92 11.07
C ALA A 22 0.37 6.79 10.93
N ARG A 23 -0.42 6.53 11.98
CA ARG A 23 -1.51 5.54 11.95
C ARG A 23 -2.61 5.93 10.97
N ALA A 24 -2.98 7.21 10.93
CA ALA A 24 -3.97 7.71 9.96
C ALA A 24 -3.46 7.55 8.52
N THR A 25 -2.17 7.77 8.27
CA THR A 25 -1.55 7.62 6.95
C THR A 25 -1.66 6.19 6.41
N ASN A 26 -1.69 5.16 7.27
CA ASN A 26 -1.88 3.77 6.83
C ASN A 26 -3.22 3.52 6.14
N TRP A 27 -4.25 4.37 6.31
CA TRP A 27 -5.48 4.29 5.52
C TRP A 27 -5.23 4.41 4.02
N SER A 28 -4.16 5.11 3.62
CA SER A 28 -3.79 5.21 2.21
C SER A 28 -3.45 3.84 1.59
N ILE A 29 -2.99 2.87 2.38
CA ILE A 29 -2.77 1.49 1.91
C ILE A 29 -4.10 0.88 1.46
N VAL A 30 -5.15 1.00 2.26
CA VAL A 30 -6.50 0.51 1.91
C VAL A 30 -6.98 1.18 0.62
N VAL A 31 -6.90 2.52 0.57
CA VAL A 31 -7.34 3.31 -0.58
C VAL A 31 -6.60 2.92 -1.86
N ILE A 32 -5.27 2.79 -1.80
CA ILE A 32 -4.44 2.36 -2.93
C ILE A 32 -4.90 1.00 -3.45
N HIS A 33 -5.12 0.01 -2.58
CA HIS A 33 -5.51 -1.33 -3.04
C HIS A 33 -6.94 -1.36 -3.58
N VAL A 34 -7.88 -0.58 -3.03
CA VAL A 34 -9.23 -0.45 -3.59
C VAL A 34 -9.18 0.20 -4.98
N LEU A 35 -8.44 1.29 -5.14
CA LEU A 35 -8.30 1.97 -6.43
C LEU A 35 -7.62 1.06 -7.46
N MET A 36 -6.56 0.33 -7.07
CA MET A 36 -5.89 -0.62 -7.94
C MET A 36 -6.80 -1.79 -8.31
N ALA A 37 -7.58 -2.31 -7.36
CA ALA A 37 -8.58 -3.34 -7.66
C ALA A 37 -9.61 -2.83 -8.68
N ALA A 38 -10.13 -1.62 -8.50
CA ALA A 38 -11.06 -1.02 -9.45
C ALA A 38 -10.42 -0.90 -10.84
N LEU A 39 -9.20 -0.37 -10.94
CA LEU A 39 -8.50 -0.24 -12.23
C LEU A 39 -8.19 -1.59 -12.90
N LEU A 40 -7.89 -2.63 -12.12
CA LEU A 40 -7.56 -3.96 -12.64
C LEU A 40 -8.80 -4.80 -12.98
N LEU A 41 -9.97 -4.49 -12.43
CA LEU A 41 -11.22 -5.21 -12.66
C LEU A 41 -12.14 -4.55 -13.69
N VAL A 42 -11.88 -3.29 -14.06
CA VAL A 42 -12.62 -2.55 -15.11
C VAL A 42 -12.40 -3.10 -16.54
N PRO A 43 -11.21 -3.58 -16.95
CA PRO A 43 -11.02 -4.11 -18.30
C PRO A 43 -11.52 -5.55 -18.40
N ASP A 44 -12.73 -5.69 -18.94
CA ASP A 44 -13.32 -6.90 -19.57
C ASP A 44 -14.04 -7.92 -18.66
N ASP A 45 -15.35 -8.05 -18.88
CA ASP A 45 -16.27 -8.95 -18.14
C ASP A 45 -15.95 -10.44 -18.32
N VAL A 46 -15.23 -10.78 -19.39
CA VAL A 46 -14.91 -12.18 -19.78
C VAL A 46 -13.75 -12.75 -18.94
N GLN A 47 -12.98 -11.91 -18.24
CA GLN A 47 -11.75 -12.30 -17.54
C GLN A 47 -11.72 -11.95 -16.05
N LEU A 48 -12.86 -11.59 -15.44
CA LEU A 48 -12.92 -11.28 -14.00
C LEU A 48 -12.26 -12.38 -13.15
N ALA A 49 -12.52 -13.66 -13.45
CA ALA A 49 -11.94 -14.79 -12.72
C ALA A 49 -10.43 -15.00 -12.96
N THR A 50 -9.87 -14.51 -14.07
CA THR A 50 -8.46 -14.67 -14.44
C THR A 50 -7.54 -13.56 -13.89
N PHE A 51 -8.09 -12.40 -13.52
CA PHE A 51 -7.31 -11.32 -12.91
C PHE A 51 -7.13 -11.53 -11.39
N GLY A 52 -6.30 -12.51 -11.02
CA GLY A 52 -5.96 -12.81 -9.64
C GLY A 52 -5.39 -11.61 -8.85
N ARG A 53 -4.70 -10.68 -9.52
CA ARG A 53 -4.17 -9.45 -8.90
C ARG A 53 -5.27 -8.54 -8.37
N GLY A 54 -6.38 -8.37 -9.10
CA GLY A 54 -7.50 -7.52 -8.66
C GLY A 54 -8.15 -8.04 -7.39
N HIS A 55 -8.40 -9.36 -7.34
CA HIS A 55 -8.92 -10.05 -6.16
C HIS A 55 -7.96 -10.00 -4.97
N LEU A 56 -6.66 -10.18 -5.22
CA LEU A 56 -5.63 -10.04 -4.19
C LEU A 56 -5.61 -8.62 -3.61
N CYS A 57 -5.78 -7.59 -4.45
CA CYS A 57 -5.88 -6.20 -3.97
C CYS A 57 -7.09 -6.00 -3.05
N LEU A 58 -8.27 -6.53 -3.41
CA LEU A 58 -9.45 -6.45 -2.55
C LEU A 58 -9.24 -7.19 -1.23
N LEU A 59 -8.63 -8.39 -1.26
CA LEU A 59 -8.31 -9.15 -0.06
C LEU A 59 -7.37 -8.37 0.86
N ILE A 60 -6.32 -7.76 0.31
CA ILE A 60 -5.39 -6.92 1.07
C ILE A 60 -6.11 -5.69 1.64
N ALA A 61 -6.93 -5.01 0.85
CA ALA A 61 -7.70 -3.85 1.31
C ALA A 61 -8.63 -4.22 2.48
N LEU A 62 -9.29 -5.37 2.40
CA LEU A 62 -10.16 -5.88 3.45
C LEU A 62 -9.37 -6.19 4.72
N MET A 63 -8.28 -6.97 4.61
CA MET A 63 -7.43 -7.31 5.76
C MET A 63 -6.87 -6.06 6.45
N PHE A 64 -6.41 -5.07 5.67
CA PHE A 64 -5.90 -3.82 6.23
C PHE A 64 -7.00 -2.94 6.83
N SER A 65 -8.20 -2.94 6.26
CA SER A 65 -9.35 -2.24 6.87
C SER A 65 -9.68 -2.83 8.25
N VAL A 66 -9.70 -4.16 8.35
CA VAL A 66 -9.94 -4.86 9.62
C VAL A 66 -8.82 -4.56 10.62
N ALA A 67 -7.55 -4.64 10.20
CA ALA A 67 -6.42 -4.28 11.05
C ALA A 67 -6.49 -2.81 11.50
N GLN A 68 -6.89 -1.90 10.62
CA GLN A 68 -6.95 -0.49 10.95
C GLN A 68 -8.02 -0.17 12.01
N TYR A 69 -9.15 -0.88 12.01
CA TYR A 69 -10.23 -0.68 12.97
C TYR A 69 -10.05 -1.42 14.29
N TYR A 70 -9.63 -2.67 14.25
CA TYR A 70 -9.71 -3.57 15.41
C TYR A 70 -8.38 -3.81 16.11
N TYR A 71 -7.27 -3.56 15.44
CA TYR A 71 -5.96 -3.92 15.96
C TYR A 71 -5.29 -2.76 16.72
N ASP A 72 -4.66 -3.11 17.85
CA ASP A 72 -3.88 -2.17 18.66
C ASP A 72 -2.48 -1.98 18.06
N TRP A 73 -2.33 -0.91 17.29
CA TRP A 73 -1.08 -0.49 16.67
C TRP A 73 0.04 -0.13 17.66
N LEU A 74 -0.23 -0.09 18.97
CA LEU A 74 0.80 0.02 19.99
C LEU A 74 1.56 -1.30 20.19
N ASN A 75 1.07 -2.45 19.70
CA ASN A 75 1.78 -3.72 19.81
C ASN A 75 2.90 -3.86 18.75
N GLN A 76 4.15 -3.78 19.17
CA GLN A 76 5.28 -3.81 18.23
C GLN A 76 5.45 -5.16 17.52
N SER A 77 5.27 -6.26 18.25
CA SER A 77 5.46 -7.61 17.70
C SER A 77 4.47 -7.90 16.58
N ILE A 78 3.22 -7.48 16.77
CA ILE A 78 2.20 -7.66 15.73
C ILE A 78 2.42 -6.69 14.57
N ASN A 79 2.89 -5.45 14.80
CA ASN A 79 3.26 -4.56 13.70
C ASN A 79 4.34 -5.17 12.79
N TYR A 80 5.37 -5.81 13.37
CA TYR A 80 6.37 -6.53 12.59
C TYR A 80 5.79 -7.73 11.84
N ALA A 81 4.84 -8.45 12.44
CA ALA A 81 4.14 -9.54 11.76
C ALA A 81 3.33 -9.03 10.57
N ILE A 82 2.64 -7.89 10.68
CA ILE A 82 1.90 -7.24 9.58
C ILE A 82 2.86 -6.83 8.45
N ILE A 83 4.00 -6.22 8.77
CA ILE A 83 5.02 -5.85 7.77
C ILE A 83 5.55 -7.11 7.07
N GLY A 84 5.93 -8.14 7.84
CA GLY A 84 6.45 -9.39 7.31
C GLY A 84 5.43 -10.10 6.40
N PHE A 85 4.18 -10.15 6.81
CA PHE A 85 3.08 -10.69 6.02
C PHE A 85 2.87 -9.89 4.73
N TYR A 86 2.87 -8.55 4.80
CA TYR A 86 2.71 -7.71 3.62
C TYR A 86 3.87 -7.84 2.63
N LEU A 87 5.12 -7.96 3.14
CA LEU A 87 6.29 -8.26 2.32
C LEU A 87 6.21 -9.65 1.69
N ALA A 88 5.78 -10.67 2.43
CA ALA A 88 5.56 -12.00 1.89
C ALA A 88 4.51 -11.99 0.76
N LEU A 89 3.43 -11.21 0.92
CA LEU A 89 2.45 -11.01 -0.15
C LEU A 89 3.02 -10.25 -1.36
N LEU A 90 4.01 -9.39 -1.17
CA LEU A 90 4.68 -8.69 -2.28
C LEU A 90 5.58 -9.66 -3.06
N VAL A 91 6.34 -10.49 -2.35
CA VAL A 91 7.15 -11.56 -2.94
C VAL A 91 6.26 -12.58 -3.65
N PHE A 92 5.18 -13.02 -3.02
CA PHE A 92 4.20 -13.93 -3.62
C PHE A 92 3.62 -13.37 -4.92
N ASP A 93 3.23 -12.09 -4.92
CA ASP A 93 2.70 -11.44 -6.11
C ASP A 93 3.74 -11.37 -7.24
N PHE A 94 4.99 -11.03 -6.92
CA PHE A 94 6.09 -11.02 -7.86
C PHE A 94 6.36 -12.41 -8.47
N LEU A 95 6.35 -13.47 -7.65
CA LEU A 95 6.59 -14.84 -8.10
C LEU A 95 5.41 -15.41 -8.91
N THR A 96 4.18 -15.04 -8.57
CA THR A 96 2.97 -15.60 -9.20
C THR A 96 2.64 -14.90 -10.52
N PHE A 97 2.80 -13.59 -10.56
CA PHE A 97 2.35 -12.79 -11.71
C PHE A 97 3.49 -12.11 -12.47
N GLY A 98 4.74 -12.24 -12.01
CA GLY A 98 5.93 -11.66 -12.64
C GLY A 98 6.02 -10.14 -12.59
N VAL A 99 7.12 -9.63 -13.13
CA VAL A 99 7.23 -8.24 -13.56
C VAL A 99 6.66 -8.16 -14.97
N PRO A 100 5.89 -7.13 -15.34
CA PRO A 100 5.54 -6.92 -16.73
C PRO A 100 6.84 -6.74 -17.56
N ASP A 101 7.19 -7.74 -18.37
CA ASP A 101 8.42 -7.75 -19.18
C ASP A 101 8.41 -6.74 -20.33
N VAL A 102 7.24 -6.20 -20.68
CA VAL A 102 7.08 -5.30 -21.82
C VAL A 102 6.86 -3.86 -21.35
N LEU A 103 7.92 -3.07 -21.36
CA LEU A 103 7.86 -1.61 -21.34
C LEU A 103 7.29 -1.15 -22.70
N LEU A 104 5.97 -1.31 -22.91
CA LEU A 104 5.22 -0.88 -24.10
C LEU A 104 5.88 -1.27 -25.44
N PRO A 105 5.36 -2.24 -26.20
CA PRO A 105 5.84 -2.43 -27.56
C PRO A 105 5.39 -1.22 -28.41
N ILE A 106 6.26 -0.22 -28.53
CA ILE A 106 6.10 0.90 -29.46
C ILE A 106 6.44 0.36 -30.86
N SER A 107 5.65 -0.57 -31.36
CA SER A 107 5.82 -1.15 -32.69
C SER A 107 4.52 -1.11 -33.50
N GLY A 108 3.68 -0.09 -33.25
CA GLY A 108 2.57 0.26 -34.10
C GLY A 108 2.94 1.44 -34.99
N THR A 109 3.26 1.19 -36.26
CA THR A 109 3.53 2.22 -37.29
C THR A 109 2.27 3.00 -37.72
N GLY A 110 1.22 3.02 -36.90
CA GLY A 110 -0.06 3.67 -37.18
C GLY A 110 -0.26 4.94 -36.36
N PRO A 111 -1.09 5.89 -36.83
CA PRO A 111 -1.43 7.08 -36.05
C PRO A 111 -2.10 6.69 -34.72
N PRO A 112 -1.77 7.37 -33.60
CA PRO A 112 -2.29 7.03 -32.29
C PRO A 112 -3.82 7.17 -32.27
N SER A 113 -4.51 6.07 -31.96
CA SER A 113 -5.96 6.08 -31.77
C SER A 113 -6.33 6.85 -30.50
N LYS A 114 -7.57 7.35 -30.39
CA LYS A 114 -8.05 8.01 -29.16
C LYS A 114 -7.98 7.12 -27.90
N GLY A 115 -7.87 5.80 -28.08
CA GLY A 115 -7.66 4.84 -27.00
C GLY A 115 -6.19 4.63 -26.59
N PHE A 116 -5.23 5.20 -27.31
CA PHE A 116 -3.80 4.99 -27.08
C PHE A 116 -3.37 5.38 -25.66
N MET A 117 -3.88 6.49 -25.13
CA MET A 117 -3.56 6.93 -23.75
C MET A 117 -4.10 5.96 -22.69
N LEU A 118 -5.32 5.44 -22.87
CA LEU A 118 -5.90 4.46 -21.95
C LEU A 118 -5.12 3.15 -21.98
N VAL A 119 -4.73 2.70 -23.18
CA VAL A 119 -3.90 1.51 -23.37
C VAL A 119 -2.55 1.69 -22.65
N MET A 120 -1.88 2.85 -22.82
CA MET A 120 -0.61 3.14 -22.13
C MET A 120 -0.75 3.10 -20.61
N VAL A 121 -1.83 3.64 -20.06
CA VAL A 121 -2.12 3.58 -18.62
C VAL A 121 -2.29 2.13 -18.17
N VAL A 122 -3.10 1.33 -18.89
CA VAL A 122 -3.37 -0.08 -18.56
C VAL A 122 -2.08 -0.92 -18.57
N TYR A 123 -1.22 -0.74 -19.57
CA TYR A 123 0.08 -1.42 -19.63
C TYR A 123 1.04 -0.99 -18.52
N ALA A 124 0.96 0.25 -18.06
CA ALA A 124 1.78 0.74 -16.94
C ALA A 124 1.26 0.29 -15.56
N LEU A 125 0.00 -0.13 -15.45
CA LEU A 125 -0.63 -0.49 -14.17
C LEU A 125 0.17 -1.50 -13.33
N PRO A 126 0.72 -2.61 -13.88
CA PRO A 126 1.41 -3.58 -13.04
C PRO A 126 2.73 -3.01 -12.47
N THR A 127 3.42 -2.13 -13.19
CA THR A 127 4.64 -1.45 -12.70
C THR A 127 4.28 -0.42 -11.63
N VAL A 128 3.27 0.42 -11.89
CA VAL A 128 2.76 1.40 -10.93
C VAL A 128 2.28 0.70 -9.65
N TYR A 129 1.60 -0.43 -9.80
CA TYR A 129 1.14 -1.27 -8.69
C TYR A 129 2.29 -1.71 -7.77
N VAL A 130 3.34 -2.31 -8.33
CA VAL A 130 4.50 -2.75 -7.54
C VAL A 130 5.15 -1.56 -6.82
N GLY A 131 5.32 -0.43 -7.51
CA GLY A 131 5.85 0.80 -6.91
C GLY A 131 5.00 1.29 -5.73
N LEU A 132 3.68 1.32 -5.89
CA LEU A 132 2.75 1.70 -4.81
C LEU A 132 2.82 0.73 -3.62
N ARG A 133 3.00 -0.57 -3.85
CA ARG A 133 3.18 -1.54 -2.76
C ARG A 133 4.48 -1.33 -1.99
N VAL A 134 5.58 -0.99 -2.67
CA VAL A 134 6.84 -0.65 -1.99
C VAL A 134 6.68 0.60 -1.13
N VAL A 135 5.97 1.62 -1.62
CA VAL A 135 5.64 2.82 -0.83
C VAL A 135 4.79 2.45 0.40
N ALA A 136 3.81 1.55 0.26
CA ALA A 136 2.99 1.06 1.37
C ALA A 136 3.84 0.33 2.45
N VAL A 137 4.85 -0.46 2.06
CA VAL A 137 5.81 -1.03 3.02
C VAL A 137 6.53 0.08 3.78
N GLY A 138 7.01 1.11 3.07
CA GLY A 138 7.68 2.26 3.67
C GLY A 138 6.81 2.97 4.72
N GLN A 139 5.52 3.12 4.45
CA GLN A 139 4.56 3.68 5.42
C GLN A 139 4.42 2.81 6.67
N LEU A 140 4.34 1.48 6.52
CA LEU A 140 4.25 0.58 7.67
C LEU A 140 5.53 0.59 8.51
N ILE A 141 6.69 0.66 7.87
CA ILE A 141 7.98 0.83 8.57
C ILE A 141 8.00 2.16 9.33
N TYR A 142 7.55 3.25 8.69
CA TYR A 142 7.47 4.57 9.30
C TYR A 142 6.58 4.58 10.55
N LEU A 143 5.43 3.89 10.52
CA LEU A 143 4.57 3.70 11.69
C LEU A 143 5.33 3.04 12.84
N VAL A 144 6.04 1.93 12.57
CA VAL A 144 6.79 1.20 13.61
C VAL A 144 7.89 2.04 14.23
N ILE A 145 8.64 2.79 13.41
CA ILE A 145 9.68 3.71 13.87
C ILE A 145 9.07 4.84 14.72
N THR A 146 7.90 5.34 14.34
CA THR A 146 7.23 6.40 15.08
C THR A 146 6.72 5.89 16.42
N ARG A 147 6.17 4.68 16.44
CA ARG A 147 5.75 3.99 17.66
C ARG A 147 6.91 3.76 18.63
N SER A 148 8.10 3.39 18.15
CA SER A 148 9.24 3.13 19.05
C SER A 148 9.69 4.37 19.83
N LYS A 149 9.32 5.57 19.38
CA LYS A 149 9.60 6.84 20.07
C LYS A 149 8.59 7.19 21.17
N LEU A 150 7.55 6.36 21.37
CA LEU A 150 6.60 6.50 22.47
C LEU A 150 7.07 5.82 23.77
N ARG A 151 8.16 5.04 23.71
CA ARG A 151 8.81 4.44 24.87
C ARG A 151 9.84 5.39 25.45
#